data_AF-A0A085FZ33-F1
#
_entry.id   AF-A0A085FZ33-F1
#
_cell.length_a   1.000
_cell.length_b   1.000
_cell.length_c   1.000
_cell.angle_alpha   90.00
_cell.angle_beta   90.00
_cell.angle_gamma   90.00
#
_symmetry.space_group_name_H-M   'P 1'
#
loop_
_entity.id
_entity.type
_entity.pdbx_description
1 polymer ?
#
loop_
_entity_poly.entity_id
_entity_poly.type
_entity_poly.pdbx_seq_one_letter_code
_entity_poly.pdbx_strand_id
1 'polypeptide(L)'
;MNTHNVKTAAPESSERWGKTTAMRTDGFITNVDSCHPYDVIRADVVLARLEKQAGRRCGQFYEIYQSHLLGSALDYLAQLPLKDRPVFIGAAAKRGYMLTLAEEQRAQVDYDTLMSQLAAED
;
A
#
# COMPACT_ATOMS: atom_id res chain seq x y z
N MET A 1 15.23 -57.43 22.50
CA MET A 1 16.33 -56.55 22.08
C MET A 1 16.56 -56.79 20.60
N ASN A 2 16.25 -55.83 19.74
CA ASN A 2 16.71 -55.76 18.34
C ASN A 2 16.75 -54.28 17.96
N THR A 3 17.96 -53.77 17.78
CA THR A 3 18.30 -52.39 17.42
C THR A 3 18.42 -52.27 15.92
N HIS A 4 17.59 -51.45 15.28
CA HIS A 4 17.81 -51.00 13.92
C HIS A 4 18.08 -49.49 13.92
N ASN A 5 19.31 -49.18 13.49
CA ASN A 5 19.92 -47.86 13.49
C ASN A 5 19.51 -47.16 12.19
N VAL A 6 18.56 -46.22 12.26
CA VAL A 6 18.17 -45.40 11.09
C VAL A 6 19.03 -44.14 11.09
N LYS A 7 20.01 -44.11 10.21
CA LYS A 7 20.87 -42.96 9.96
C LYS A 7 20.91 -42.72 8.46
N THR A 8 20.11 -41.79 7.95
CA THR A 8 20.44 -41.09 6.71
C THR A 8 19.79 -39.71 6.74
N ALA A 9 20.65 -38.70 6.69
CA ALA A 9 20.31 -37.29 6.68
C ALA A 9 19.36 -36.97 5.53
N ALA A 10 18.35 -36.14 5.80
CA ALA A 10 17.65 -35.42 4.75
C ALA A 10 18.70 -34.56 4.02
N PRO A 11 18.72 -34.54 2.68
CA PRO A 11 19.51 -33.53 2.00
C PRO A 11 18.87 -32.18 2.31
N GLU A 12 19.59 -31.32 3.01
CA GLU A 12 19.35 -29.88 2.97
C GLU A 12 19.47 -29.47 1.51
N SER A 13 18.34 -29.42 0.80
CA SER A 13 18.28 -28.76 -0.49
C SER A 13 18.46 -27.28 -0.18
N SER A 14 19.71 -26.83 -0.21
CA SER A 14 20.05 -25.43 -0.40
C SER A 14 19.49 -25.04 -1.77
N GLU A 15 18.19 -24.76 -1.82
CA GLU A 15 17.59 -24.14 -2.97
C GLU A 15 18.23 -22.77 -3.08
N ARG A 16 19.20 -22.72 -3.98
CA ARG A 16 19.82 -21.55 -4.55
C ARG A 16 18.69 -20.65 -5.02
N TRP A 17 18.24 -19.74 -4.15
CA TRP A 17 17.14 -18.82 -4.37
C TRP A 17 17.56 -17.83 -5.46
N GLY A 18 17.46 -18.29 -6.70
CA GLY A 18 17.49 -17.45 -7.88
C GLY A 18 16.43 -16.37 -7.68
N LYS A 19 16.84 -15.13 -7.94
CA LYS A 19 16.04 -13.90 -7.79
C LYS A 19 14.86 -13.90 -8.77
N THR A 20 13.90 -14.78 -8.57
CA THR A 20 12.55 -14.59 -9.08
C THR A 20 11.87 -13.76 -8.01
N THR A 21 11.87 -12.45 -8.19
CA THR A 21 11.05 -11.56 -7.34
C THR A 21 9.59 -11.84 -7.70
N ALA A 22 9.07 -12.97 -7.24
CA ALA A 22 7.68 -13.34 -7.42
C ALA A 22 6.84 -12.20 -6.86
N MET A 23 5.88 -11.73 -7.67
CA MET A 23 4.95 -10.71 -7.21
C MET A 23 4.23 -11.28 -5.99
N ARG A 24 4.15 -10.49 -4.92
CA ARG A 24 3.42 -10.92 -3.72
C ARG A 24 1.93 -10.99 -4.03
N THR A 25 1.23 -11.95 -3.47
CA THR A 25 -0.23 -12.13 -3.61
C THR A 25 -0.92 -12.35 -2.26
N ASP A 26 -0.16 -12.36 -1.17
CA ASP A 26 -0.59 -12.66 0.20
C ASP A 26 -1.24 -11.46 0.92
N GLY A 27 -1.36 -10.31 0.26
CA GLY A 27 -1.95 -9.10 0.84
C GLY A 27 -1.00 -8.27 1.70
N PHE A 28 0.26 -8.72 1.83
CA PHE A 28 1.31 -8.02 2.55
C PHE A 28 2.22 -7.27 1.60
N ILE A 29 2.72 -6.12 2.07
CA ILE A 29 3.68 -5.27 1.40
C ILE A 29 4.79 -4.90 2.39
N THR A 30 5.98 -4.55 1.89
CA THR A 30 7.04 -4.00 2.74
C THR A 30 6.53 -2.76 3.50
N ASN A 31 6.78 -2.73 4.80
CA ASN A 31 6.44 -1.58 5.63
C ASN A 31 7.49 -0.48 5.45
N VAL A 32 7.22 0.48 4.57
CA VAL A 32 8.14 1.60 4.25
C VAL A 32 8.43 2.49 5.47
N ASP A 33 7.53 2.51 6.45
CA ASP A 33 7.69 3.29 7.68
C ASP A 33 8.51 2.55 8.76
N SER A 34 8.86 1.28 8.53
CA SER A 34 9.71 0.54 9.47
C SER A 34 11.19 0.80 9.23
N CYS A 35 11.95 0.86 10.33
CA CYS A 35 13.41 0.86 10.27
C CYS A 35 13.99 -0.49 9.82
N HIS A 36 13.21 -1.59 9.84
CA HIS A 36 13.69 -2.91 9.48
C HIS A 36 13.25 -3.31 8.06
N PRO A 37 14.17 -3.74 7.17
CA PRO A 37 13.88 -3.98 5.76
C PRO A 37 13.00 -5.21 5.49
N TYR A 38 12.80 -6.08 6.47
CA TYR A 38 12.01 -7.30 6.36
C TYR A 38 10.61 -7.16 6.97
N ASP A 39 10.30 -6.04 7.60
CA ASP A 39 8.99 -5.81 8.19
C ASP A 39 7.95 -5.65 7.08
N VAL A 40 6.83 -6.34 7.26
CA VAL A 40 5.70 -6.31 6.34
C VAL A 40 4.45 -5.82 7.04
N ILE A 41 3.58 -5.17 6.27
CA ILE A 41 2.30 -4.67 6.71
C ILE A 41 1.23 -5.06 5.70
N ARG A 42 -0.02 -5.24 6.15
CA ARG A 42 -1.13 -5.47 5.22
C ARG A 42 -1.44 -4.21 4.44
N ALA A 43 -1.59 -4.32 3.12
CA ALA A 43 -1.99 -3.21 2.26
C ALA A 43 -3.31 -2.56 2.73
N ASP A 44 -4.28 -3.36 3.15
CA ASP A 44 -5.56 -2.88 3.67
C ASP A 44 -5.42 -2.00 4.91
N VAL A 45 -4.44 -2.30 5.78
CA VAL A 45 -4.19 -1.55 7.02
C VAL A 45 -3.55 -0.21 6.69
N VAL A 46 -2.63 -0.18 5.72
CA VAL A 46 -2.05 1.08 5.22
C VAL A 46 -3.15 1.97 4.66
N LEU A 47 -3.99 1.45 3.77
CA LEU A 47 -5.10 2.22 3.18
C LEU A 47 -6.06 2.74 4.26
N ALA A 48 -6.43 1.93 5.25
CA ALA A 48 -7.26 2.38 6.38
C ALA A 48 -6.62 3.53 7.17
N ARG A 49 -5.29 3.53 7.32
CA ARG A 49 -4.56 4.62 7.99
C ARG A 49 -4.59 5.89 7.15
N LEU A 50 -4.37 5.77 5.85
CA LEU A 50 -4.43 6.89 4.91
C LEU A 50 -5.84 7.51 4.87
N GLU A 51 -6.89 6.70 4.80
CA GLU A 51 -8.28 7.16 4.90
C GLU A 51 -8.54 7.91 6.20
N LYS A 52 -8.11 7.34 7.33
CA LYS A 52 -8.25 7.98 8.64
C LYS A 52 -7.45 9.30 8.71
N GLN A 53 -6.31 9.39 8.05
CA GLN A 53 -5.49 10.61 8.02
C GLN A 53 -6.14 11.69 7.16
N ALA A 54 -6.59 11.34 5.95
CA ALA A 54 -7.33 12.23 5.05
C ALA A 54 -8.59 12.78 5.74
N GLY A 55 -9.33 11.91 6.45
CA GLY A 55 -10.55 12.27 7.18
C GLY A 55 -10.36 13.26 8.34
N ARG A 56 -9.17 13.36 8.94
CA ARG A 56 -8.91 14.29 10.05
C ARG A 56 -8.88 15.76 9.62
N ARG A 57 -8.65 16.03 8.34
CA ARG A 57 -8.42 17.38 7.81
C ARG A 57 -9.52 17.86 6.87
N CYS A 58 -10.50 17.01 6.52
CA CYS A 58 -11.45 17.30 5.46
C CYS A 58 -12.70 18.07 5.90
N GLY A 59 -13.01 18.14 7.20
CA GLY A 59 -14.25 18.77 7.67
C GLY A 59 -15.48 18.11 7.05
N GLN A 60 -16.37 18.91 6.43
CA GLN A 60 -17.56 18.45 5.71
C GLN A 60 -17.34 18.30 4.19
N PHE A 61 -16.12 18.50 3.69
CA PHE A 61 -15.83 18.55 2.27
C PHE A 61 -15.18 17.26 1.77
N TYR A 62 -15.84 16.60 0.83
CA TYR A 62 -15.37 15.33 0.27
C TYR A 62 -14.17 15.52 -0.64
N GLU A 63 -14.08 16.65 -1.33
CA GLU A 63 -13.01 17.03 -2.25
C GLU A 63 -11.67 17.10 -1.51
N ILE A 64 -11.66 17.67 -0.30
CA ILE A 64 -10.48 17.73 0.58
C ILE A 64 -10.06 16.32 1.04
N TYR A 65 -11.04 15.47 1.35
CA TYR A 65 -10.75 14.08 1.70
C TYR A 65 -10.12 13.33 0.53
N GLN A 66 -10.72 13.44 -0.66
CA GLN A 66 -10.31 12.69 -1.83
C GLN A 66 -8.93 13.11 -2.33
N SER A 67 -8.63 14.41 -2.40
CA SER A 67 -7.32 14.91 -2.84
C SER A 67 -6.20 14.43 -1.90
N HIS A 68 -6.40 14.57 -0.58
CA HIS A 68 -5.42 14.11 0.40
C HIS A 68 -5.22 12.59 0.38
N LEU A 69 -6.30 11.82 0.23
CA LEU A 69 -6.21 10.37 0.20
C LEU A 69 -5.45 9.88 -1.04
N LEU A 70 -5.83 10.37 -2.23
CA LEU A 70 -5.21 9.93 -3.48
C LEU A 70 -3.74 10.34 -3.55
N GLY A 71 -3.40 11.57 -3.17
CA GLY A 71 -2.00 12.02 -3.12
C GLY A 71 -1.16 11.17 -2.17
N SER A 72 -1.64 10.98 -0.93
CA SER A 72 -0.90 10.16 0.06
C SER A 72 -0.76 8.69 -0.39
N ALA A 73 -1.77 8.13 -1.06
CA ALA A 73 -1.73 6.76 -1.56
C ALA A 73 -0.76 6.60 -2.74
N LEU A 74 -0.68 7.58 -3.65
CA LEU A 74 0.28 7.57 -4.75
C LEU A 74 1.72 7.78 -4.26
N ASP A 75 1.93 8.65 -3.29
CA ASP A 75 3.23 8.82 -2.63
C ASP A 75 3.70 7.53 -1.95
N TYR A 76 2.80 6.83 -1.27
CA TYR A 76 3.10 5.53 -0.66
C TYR A 76 3.42 4.48 -1.73
N LEU A 77 2.63 4.43 -2.81
CA LEU A 77 2.85 3.52 -3.94
C LEU A 77 4.20 3.76 -4.62
N ALA A 78 4.65 5.01 -4.74
CA ALA A 78 5.94 5.36 -5.32
C ALA A 78 7.12 4.84 -4.48
N GLN A 79 6.98 4.84 -3.15
CA GLN A 79 8.00 4.34 -2.22
C GLN A 79 8.06 2.80 -2.15
N LEU A 80 6.97 2.12 -2.50
CA LEU A 80 6.92 0.65 -2.44
C LEU A 80 7.87 -0.01 -3.46
N PRO A 81 8.50 -1.14 -3.08
CA PRO A 81 9.20 -2.01 -4.01
C PRO A 81 8.27 -2.46 -5.15
N LEU A 82 8.79 -2.55 -6.38
CA LEU A 82 8.00 -2.89 -7.57
C LEU A 82 7.18 -4.20 -7.42
N LYS A 83 7.71 -5.17 -6.66
CA LYS A 83 7.07 -6.45 -6.38
C LYS A 83 5.79 -6.37 -5.54
N ASP A 84 5.63 -5.30 -4.76
CA ASP A 84 4.54 -5.12 -3.80
C ASP A 84 3.45 -4.17 -4.35
N ARG A 85 3.78 -3.38 -5.38
CA ARG A 85 2.88 -2.40 -5.99
C ARG A 85 1.53 -2.98 -6.44
N PRO A 86 1.45 -4.15 -7.11
CA PRO A 86 0.15 -4.68 -7.53
C PRO A 86 -0.75 -5.08 -6.36
N VAL A 87 -0.17 -5.53 -5.24
CA VAL A 87 -0.93 -5.86 -4.02
C VAL A 87 -1.59 -4.60 -3.48
N PHE A 88 -0.83 -3.51 -3.40
CA PHE A 88 -1.35 -2.23 -2.92
C PHE A 88 -2.41 -1.64 -3.84
N ILE A 89 -2.18 -1.64 -5.16
CA ILE A 89 -3.16 -1.21 -6.17
C ILE A 89 -4.43 -2.06 -6.09
N GLY A 90 -4.29 -3.38 -5.98
CA GLY A 90 -5.43 -4.29 -5.85
C GLY A 90 -6.24 -4.07 -4.57
N ALA A 91 -5.58 -3.77 -3.45
CA ALA A 91 -6.24 -3.42 -2.20
C ALA A 91 -6.98 -2.07 -2.30
N ALA A 92 -6.39 -1.08 -2.96
CA ALA A 92 -7.02 0.21 -3.20
C ALA A 92 -8.26 0.09 -4.10
N ALA A 93 -8.17 -0.71 -5.17
CA ALA A 93 -9.29 -0.97 -6.07
C ALA A 93 -10.47 -1.66 -5.35
N LYS A 94 -10.20 -2.60 -4.43
CA LYS A 94 -11.23 -3.22 -3.59
C LYS A 94 -11.96 -2.24 -2.68
N ARG A 95 -11.32 -1.12 -2.34
CA ARG A 95 -11.89 -0.01 -1.57
C ARG A 95 -12.53 1.08 -2.44
N GLY A 96 -12.50 0.93 -3.76
CA GLY A 96 -13.09 1.89 -4.70
C GLY A 96 -12.14 2.99 -5.18
N TYR A 97 -10.84 2.91 -4.86
CA TYR A 97 -9.86 3.91 -5.29
C TYR A 97 -9.08 3.44 -6.52
N MET A 98 -9.04 4.30 -7.52
CA MET A 98 -8.22 4.11 -8.71
C MET A 98 -6.94 4.93 -8.58
N LEU A 99 -5.84 4.26 -8.23
CA LEU A 99 -4.54 4.92 -8.02
C LEU A 99 -3.87 5.23 -9.36
N THR A 100 -4.25 6.36 -9.96
CA THR A 100 -3.65 6.88 -11.19
C THR A 100 -3.39 8.38 -11.07
N LEU A 101 -2.38 8.87 -11.79
CA LEU A 101 -2.07 10.29 -11.85
C LEU A 101 -3.27 11.13 -12.36
N ALA A 102 -4.08 10.58 -13.27
CA ALA A 102 -5.25 11.27 -13.79
C ALA A 102 -6.33 11.49 -12.72
N GLU A 103 -6.57 10.49 -11.87
CA GLU A 103 -7.55 10.61 -10.78
C GLU A 103 -7.07 11.54 -9.67
N GLU A 104 -5.77 11.52 -9.36
CA GLU A 104 -5.17 12.51 -8.45
C GLU A 104 -5.29 13.93 -8.98
N GLN A 105 -4.98 14.16 -10.26
CA GLN A 105 -5.11 15.47 -10.89
C GLN A 105 -6.55 15.98 -10.86
N ARG A 106 -7.53 15.11 -11.13
CA ARG A 106 -8.96 15.47 -11.01
C ARG A 106 -9.32 15.88 -9.59
N ALA A 107 -8.95 15.06 -8.60
CA ALA A 107 -9.21 15.37 -7.20
C ALA A 107 -8.53 16.67 -6.74
N GLN A 108 -7.34 16.98 -7.27
CA GLN A 108 -6.65 18.24 -6.99
C GLN A 108 -7.40 19.44 -7.59
N VAL A 109 -7.91 19.33 -8.82
CA VAL A 109 -8.72 20.39 -9.46
C VAL A 109 -10.02 20.64 -8.67
N ASP A 110 -10.69 19.59 -8.22
CA ASP A 110 -11.91 19.71 -7.42
C ASP A 110 -11.62 20.39 -6.07
N TYR A 111 -10.51 20.01 -5.42
CA TYR A 111 -10.02 20.67 -4.21
C TYR A 111 -9.72 22.15 -4.44
N ASP A 112 -8.96 22.50 -5.49
CA ASP A 112 -8.59 23.89 -5.77
C ASP A 112 -9.84 24.74 -6.09
N THR A 113 -10.83 24.14 -6.77
CA THR A 113 -12.12 24.76 -7.06
C THR A 113 -12.90 25.05 -5.79
N LEU A 114 -13.02 24.06 -4.90
CA LEU A 114 -13.67 24.20 -3.61
C LEU A 114 -12.99 25.29 -2.75
N MET A 115 -11.67 25.25 -2.65
CA MET A 115 -10.92 26.24 -1.86
C MET A 115 -11.11 27.67 -2.41
N SER A 116 -11.23 27.81 -3.73
CA SER A 116 -11.52 29.10 -4.37
C SER A 116 -12.94 29.60 -4.06
N GLN A 117 -13.92 28.68 -3.98
CA GLN A 117 -15.30 29.03 -3.60
C GLN A 117 -15.37 29.47 -2.14
N LEU A 118 -14.76 28.71 -1.22
CA LEU A 118 -14.73 29.05 0.20
C LEU A 118 -14.06 30.41 0.45
N ALA A 119 -12.95 30.67 -0.24
CA ALA A 119 -12.26 31.96 -0.12
C ALA A 119 -13.04 33.15 -0.70
N ALA A 120 -14.03 32.92 -1.57
CA ALA A 120 -14.89 33.95 -2.11
C ALA A 120 -16.17 34.19 -1.27
N GLU A 121 -16.47 33.28 -0.34
CA GLU A 121 -17.60 33.39 0.60
C GLU A 121 -17.22 34.09 1.92
N ASP A 122 -15.92 34.27 2.19
CA ASP A 122 -15.33 35.05 3.30
C ASP A 122 -15.17 36.55 2.98
#